data_AF-A0A0Q9U4T0-F1
#
_entry.id   AF-A0A0Q9U4T0-F1
#
_cell.length_a   1.000
_cell.length_b   1.000
_cell.length_c   1.000
_cell.angle_alpha   90.00
_cell.angle_beta   90.00
_cell.angle_gamma   90.00
#
_symmetry.space_group_name_H-M   'P 1'
#
loop_
_entity.id
_entity.type
_entity.pdbx_description
1 polymer ?
#
loop_
_entity_poly.entity_id
_entity_poly.type
_entity_poly.pdbx_seq_one_letter_code
_entity_poly.pdbx_strand_id
1 'polypeptide(L)'
;MSDVASDPIPPPDRQHVREPWPPVNGTPGTTQGRYGRAGNLELVAPAVDDGLWVGWFNADPEETYQGAAVGSWSGALRFGRGMRYVSATIAQLQAGPDFLEVLAMSEAGELRRHVWTPTDGFVDHGAVAHGVSGSSGVVETPDGDHVVAVVGALGLQILSGRPGRGYPVMTLESAVERPGLGRLGRPELGDDDAIVGVDAAWHVRVAGGEGHLDVLIRSQKGQVLLGCASGSRVWTCVAQRAGAAALAAAGQQRAVVVIVEGHAWLHVLDRDVQDAPAQPAQPVAPDELVDLGPAEAVALAAGRVHGRGPWQVVLRSGDRLRHVSGGRSSEVTADGWAATGMASLHRG
;
A
#
# COMPACT_ATOMS: atom_id res chain seq x y z
N MET A 1 -32.43 48.39 23.06
CA MET A 1 -31.31 47.43 22.90
C MET A 1 -31.94 46.14 22.44
N SER A 2 -31.91 45.91 21.13
CA SER A 2 -32.48 44.76 20.45
C SER A 2 -31.39 43.70 20.30
N ASP A 3 -31.63 42.51 20.86
CA ASP A 3 -30.80 41.33 20.68
C ASP A 3 -30.76 40.96 19.21
N VAL A 4 -29.58 41.10 18.61
CA VAL A 4 -29.28 40.51 17.31
C VAL A 4 -28.96 39.06 17.59
N ALA A 5 -29.96 38.19 17.47
CA ALA A 5 -29.74 36.76 17.37
C ALA A 5 -28.83 36.51 16.17
N SER A 6 -27.59 36.13 16.43
CA SER A 6 -26.68 35.64 15.40
C SER A 6 -27.28 34.37 14.83
N ASP A 7 -27.63 34.39 13.54
CA ASP A 7 -28.00 33.18 12.81
C ASP A 7 -26.92 32.10 13.05
N PRO A 8 -27.31 30.84 13.29
CA PRO A 8 -26.36 29.76 13.39
C PRO A 8 -25.58 29.70 12.08
N ILE A 9 -24.25 29.77 12.19
CA ILE A 9 -23.34 29.49 11.07
C ILE A 9 -23.73 28.11 10.53
N PRO A 10 -24.21 28.00 9.27
CA PRO A 10 -24.52 26.69 8.71
C PRO A 10 -23.24 25.84 8.79
N PRO A 11 -23.35 24.54 9.11
CA PRO A 11 -22.18 23.66 9.08
C PRO A 11 -21.50 23.83 7.72
N PRO A 12 -20.16 23.90 7.67
CA PRO A 12 -19.44 24.11 6.41
C PRO A 12 -19.97 23.11 5.40
N ASP A 13 -20.40 23.63 4.25
CA ASP A 13 -20.99 22.87 3.16
C ASP A 13 -20.04 21.71 2.85
N ARG A 14 -20.39 20.50 3.32
CA ARG A 14 -19.61 19.27 3.15
C ARG A 14 -19.82 18.76 1.73
N GLN A 15 -19.48 19.60 0.76
CA GLN A 15 -19.44 19.22 -0.64
C GLN A 15 -18.52 18.01 -0.73
N HIS A 16 -19.14 16.86 -1.01
CA HIS A 16 -18.44 15.71 -1.53
C HIS A 16 -17.46 16.23 -2.58
N VAL A 17 -16.17 15.95 -2.43
CA VAL A 17 -15.24 16.15 -3.54
C VAL A 17 -15.70 15.13 -4.58
N ARG A 18 -16.48 15.61 -5.54
CA ARG A 18 -16.95 14.85 -6.71
C ARG A 18 -15.98 15.00 -7.87
N GLU A 19 -14.88 15.71 -7.64
CA GLU A 19 -13.88 15.95 -8.65
C GLU A 19 -13.23 14.61 -9.03
N PRO A 20 -13.13 14.32 -10.34
CA PRO A 20 -12.44 13.14 -10.82
C PRO A 20 -11.00 13.15 -10.30
N TRP A 21 -10.42 11.96 -10.17
CA TRP A 21 -9.02 11.86 -9.77
C TRP A 21 -8.11 12.56 -10.77
N PRO A 22 -7.29 13.50 -10.30
CA PRO A 22 -6.35 14.18 -11.19
C PRO A 22 -5.25 13.23 -11.69
N PRO A 23 -4.50 13.64 -12.71
CA PRO A 23 -3.34 12.89 -13.20
C PRO A 23 -2.39 12.47 -12.08
N VAL A 24 -1.97 11.21 -12.11
CA VAL A 24 -1.02 10.62 -11.14
C VAL A 24 0.28 10.18 -11.81
N ASN A 25 1.31 9.96 -11.01
CA ASN A 25 2.59 9.41 -11.45
C ASN A 25 3.09 8.34 -10.47
N GLY A 26 4.14 7.63 -10.85
CA GLY A 26 4.87 6.74 -9.93
C GLY A 26 4.08 5.49 -9.53
N THR A 27 4.46 4.93 -8.39
CA THR A 27 3.82 3.74 -7.82
C THR A 27 2.81 4.13 -6.75
N PRO A 28 1.50 3.84 -6.93
CA PRO A 28 0.51 4.07 -5.90
C PRO A 28 0.64 3.07 -4.74
N GLY A 29 0.00 3.38 -3.62
CA GLY A 29 -0.13 2.51 -2.47
C GLY A 29 -1.59 2.34 -2.09
N THR A 30 -1.97 1.14 -1.67
CA THR A 30 -3.34 0.85 -1.20
C THR A 30 -3.33 0.11 0.13
N THR A 31 -4.33 0.37 0.96
CA THR A 31 -4.62 -0.46 2.14
C THR A 31 -6.12 -0.59 2.32
N GLN A 32 -6.53 -1.69 2.94
CA GLN A 32 -7.89 -1.79 3.45
C GLN A 32 -7.94 -1.11 4.82
N GLY A 33 -8.67 0.00 4.92
CA GLY A 33 -8.93 0.72 6.16
C GLY A 33 -9.96 0.01 7.03
N ARG A 34 -10.23 0.59 8.20
CA ARG A 34 -11.27 0.11 9.14
C ARG A 34 -12.49 1.04 9.23
N TYR A 35 -12.51 2.11 8.43
CA TYR A 35 -13.61 3.06 8.36
C TYR A 35 -14.80 2.45 7.61
N GLY A 36 -15.99 2.50 8.20
CA GLY A 36 -17.17 1.82 7.67
C GLY A 36 -17.34 0.40 8.24
N ARG A 37 -18.32 -0.33 7.71
CA ARG A 37 -18.65 -1.71 8.14
C ARG A 37 -17.72 -2.75 7.50
N ALA A 38 -17.41 -2.59 6.22
CA ALA A 38 -16.46 -3.42 5.47
C ALA A 38 -15.02 -2.86 5.54
N GLY A 39 -14.88 -1.58 5.88
CA GLY A 39 -13.65 -0.84 5.68
C GLY A 39 -13.62 -0.23 4.27
N ASN A 40 -13.10 0.99 4.14
CA ASN A 40 -12.81 1.54 2.83
C ASN A 40 -11.52 0.94 2.26
N LEU A 41 -11.42 0.85 0.94
CA LEU A 41 -10.13 0.69 0.28
C LEU A 41 -9.51 2.09 0.12
N GLU A 42 -8.44 2.34 0.85
CA GLU A 42 -7.70 3.61 0.84
C GLU A 42 -6.63 3.55 -0.25
N LEU A 43 -6.47 4.65 -1.00
CA LEU A 43 -5.50 4.80 -2.08
C LEU A 43 -4.71 6.08 -1.88
N VAL A 44 -3.39 5.98 -2.01
CA VAL A 44 -2.48 7.13 -2.14
C VAL A 44 -1.70 7.00 -3.43
N ALA A 45 -1.61 8.08 -4.20
CA ALA A 45 -0.83 8.11 -5.43
C ALA A 45 0.02 9.39 -5.51
N PRO A 46 1.27 9.30 -5.98
CA PRO A 46 2.02 10.50 -6.32
C PRO A 46 1.31 11.35 -7.38
N ALA A 47 1.27 12.66 -7.18
CA ALA A 47 0.77 13.58 -8.18
C ALA A 47 1.81 13.78 -9.31
N VAL A 48 1.37 14.06 -10.54
CA VAL A 48 2.28 14.34 -11.67
C VAL A 48 3.18 15.56 -11.47
N ASP A 49 2.73 16.51 -10.67
CA ASP A 49 3.29 17.85 -10.47
C ASP A 49 3.93 18.01 -9.08
N ASP A 50 3.17 17.93 -7.98
CA ASP A 50 3.67 18.09 -6.61
C ASP A 50 2.83 17.38 -5.53
N GLY A 51 3.45 16.75 -4.54
CA GLY A 51 2.76 16.09 -3.43
C GLY A 51 2.04 14.79 -3.83
N LEU A 52 0.98 14.49 -3.09
CA LEU A 52 0.28 13.22 -3.11
C LEU A 52 -1.23 13.46 -3.22
N TRP A 53 -1.91 12.53 -3.85
CA TRP A 53 -3.36 12.39 -3.82
C TRP A 53 -3.75 11.26 -2.88
N VAL A 54 -4.82 11.46 -2.10
CA VAL A 54 -5.48 10.40 -1.32
C VAL A 54 -6.97 10.37 -1.64
N GLY A 55 -7.54 9.18 -1.65
CA GLY A 55 -8.98 8.99 -1.67
C GLY A 55 -9.31 7.53 -1.37
N TRP A 56 -10.60 7.23 -1.31
CA TRP A 56 -11.06 5.95 -0.78
C TRP A 56 -12.27 5.41 -1.54
N PHE A 57 -12.34 4.10 -1.71
CA PHE A 57 -13.49 3.41 -2.27
C PHE A 57 -14.40 2.94 -1.14
N ASN A 58 -15.68 3.34 -1.22
CA ASN A 58 -16.68 2.89 -0.26
C ASN A 58 -17.14 1.47 -0.62
N ALA A 59 -16.63 0.49 0.14
CA ALA A 59 -16.99 -0.91 0.01
C ALA A 59 -18.15 -1.34 0.93
N ASP A 60 -18.77 -0.41 1.64
CA ASP A 60 -19.90 -0.73 2.51
C ASP A 60 -21.15 -1.11 1.70
N PRO A 61 -22.00 -2.00 2.24
CA PRO A 61 -23.25 -2.37 1.56
C PRO A 61 -24.27 -1.24 1.52
N GLU A 62 -24.15 -0.26 2.42
CA GLU A 62 -25.07 0.85 2.60
C GLU A 62 -24.29 2.15 2.88
N GLU A 63 -24.81 3.28 2.42
CA GLU A 63 -24.19 4.58 2.65
C GLU A 63 -24.43 5.00 4.10
N THR A 64 -23.43 4.75 4.95
CA THR A 64 -23.49 5.05 6.39
C THR A 64 -22.73 6.32 6.77
N TYR A 65 -21.76 6.73 5.94
CA TYR A 65 -20.91 7.90 6.18
C TYR A 65 -20.82 8.76 4.92
N GLN A 66 -20.71 10.08 5.12
CA GLN A 66 -20.46 11.02 4.03
C GLN A 66 -19.05 10.83 3.48
N GLY A 67 -18.89 10.91 2.16
CA GLY A 67 -17.58 10.87 1.51
C GLY A 67 -17.67 10.33 0.08
N ALA A 68 -17.95 9.04 -0.03
CA ALA A 68 -18.11 8.34 -1.31
C ALA A 68 -19.40 7.51 -1.29
N ALA A 69 -20.14 7.53 -2.40
CA ALA A 69 -21.31 6.67 -2.57
C ALA A 69 -20.89 5.19 -2.54
N VAL A 70 -21.79 4.30 -2.11
CA VAL A 70 -21.56 2.85 -2.12
C VAL A 70 -21.06 2.39 -3.48
N GLY A 71 -19.99 1.59 -3.49
CA GLY A 71 -19.41 1.06 -4.72
C GLY A 71 -18.72 2.12 -5.59
N SER A 72 -18.41 3.29 -5.02
CA SER A 72 -17.74 4.39 -5.72
C SER A 72 -16.51 4.88 -4.95
N TRP A 73 -15.59 5.48 -5.68
CA TRP A 73 -14.48 6.23 -5.10
C TRP A 73 -14.92 7.60 -4.62
N SER A 74 -14.23 8.11 -3.60
CA SER A 74 -14.22 9.52 -3.25
C SER A 74 -13.48 10.33 -4.31
N GLY A 75 -13.73 11.63 -4.35
CA GLY A 75 -12.77 12.55 -4.98
C GLY A 75 -11.43 12.54 -4.26
N ALA A 76 -10.40 13.00 -4.96
CA ALA A 76 -9.03 13.03 -4.46
C ALA A 76 -8.77 14.27 -3.60
N LEU A 77 -8.08 14.09 -2.47
CA LEU A 77 -7.56 15.16 -1.63
C LEU A 77 -6.05 15.27 -1.80
N ARG A 78 -5.53 16.49 -1.93
CA ARG A 78 -4.09 16.76 -2.06
C ARG A 78 -3.44 16.89 -0.68
N PHE A 79 -2.25 16.31 -0.50
CA PHE A 79 -1.40 16.54 0.67
C PHE A 79 0.10 16.40 0.33
N GLY A 80 0.99 16.61 1.30
CA GLY A 80 2.44 16.42 1.11
C GLY A 80 3.09 17.36 0.09
N ARG A 81 2.56 18.58 -0.07
CA ARG A 81 2.99 19.52 -1.12
C ARG A 81 4.44 19.99 -0.94
N GLY A 82 5.02 20.51 -2.02
CA GLY A 82 6.41 21.02 -2.04
C GLY A 82 7.47 19.98 -2.37
N MET A 83 7.07 18.75 -2.71
CA MET A 83 7.99 17.67 -3.09
C MET A 83 7.37 16.83 -4.21
N ARG A 84 8.19 16.36 -5.15
CA ARG A 84 7.78 15.38 -6.17
C ARG A 84 8.05 13.97 -5.67
N TYR A 85 7.00 13.16 -5.60
CA TYR A 85 7.09 11.76 -5.18
C TYR A 85 7.05 10.82 -6.39
N VAL A 86 7.74 9.69 -6.26
CA VAL A 86 7.80 8.61 -7.27
C VAL A 86 7.15 7.32 -6.79
N SER A 87 6.93 7.19 -5.48
CA SER A 87 6.14 6.10 -4.93
C SER A 87 5.50 6.51 -3.61
N ALA A 88 4.39 5.84 -3.29
CA ALA A 88 3.75 5.93 -1.99
C ALA A 88 3.28 4.54 -1.55
N THR A 89 3.29 4.32 -0.24
CA THR A 89 2.66 3.18 0.42
C THR A 89 1.75 3.72 1.51
N ILE A 90 0.71 2.98 1.86
CA ILE A 90 -0.21 3.36 2.93
C ILE A 90 -0.53 2.12 3.76
N ALA A 91 -0.64 2.30 5.08
CA ALA A 91 -1.01 1.25 6.02
C ALA A 91 -1.99 1.79 7.07
N GLN A 92 -2.90 0.94 7.52
CA GLN A 92 -3.71 1.19 8.71
C GLN A 92 -3.11 0.43 9.90
N LEU A 93 -2.54 1.17 10.86
CA LEU A 93 -1.80 0.60 12.00
C LEU A 93 -2.66 0.51 13.26
N GLN A 94 -2.50 -0.49 14.11
CA GLN A 94 -3.25 -0.64 15.36
C GLN A 94 -2.89 0.41 16.41
N ALA A 95 -1.62 0.84 16.45
CA ALA A 95 -1.12 1.87 17.37
C ALA A 95 -1.91 3.19 17.31
N GLY A 96 -2.61 3.45 16.20
CA GLY A 96 -3.60 4.52 16.08
C GLY A 96 -4.88 3.99 15.45
N PRO A 97 -5.98 3.76 16.19
CA PRO A 97 -7.21 3.22 15.62
C PRO A 97 -7.74 4.04 14.43
N ASP A 98 -7.40 5.33 14.37
CA ASP A 98 -7.81 6.19 13.27
C ASP A 98 -6.65 6.52 12.30
N PHE A 99 -5.42 6.16 12.65
CA PHE A 99 -4.24 6.63 11.92
C PHE A 99 -3.92 5.75 10.70
N LEU A 100 -4.06 6.36 9.53
CA LEU A 100 -3.42 5.92 8.30
C LEU A 100 -2.01 6.49 8.28
N GLU A 101 -1.04 5.65 7.94
CA GLU A 101 0.35 6.04 7.81
C GLU A 101 0.81 5.84 6.37
N VAL A 102 1.45 6.86 5.82
CA VAL A 102 1.95 6.90 4.45
C VAL A 102 3.46 7.04 4.49
N LEU A 103 4.16 6.18 3.73
CA LEU A 103 5.54 6.43 3.36
C LEU A 103 5.59 6.81 1.89
N ALA A 104 6.21 7.95 1.60
CA ALA A 104 6.33 8.47 0.25
C ALA A 104 7.78 8.75 -0.09
N MET A 105 8.24 8.21 -1.22
CA MET A 105 9.62 8.36 -1.69
C MET A 105 9.70 9.44 -2.75
N SER A 106 10.59 10.40 -2.58
CA SER A 106 10.80 11.50 -3.52
C SER A 106 11.68 11.10 -4.71
N GLU A 107 11.66 11.89 -5.79
CA GLU A 107 12.60 11.75 -6.91
C GLU A 107 14.07 11.83 -6.47
N ALA A 108 14.36 12.50 -5.35
CA ALA A 108 15.69 12.62 -4.77
C ALA A 108 16.08 11.46 -3.82
N GLY A 109 15.23 10.44 -3.69
CA GLY A 109 15.45 9.29 -2.81
C GLY A 109 15.28 9.61 -1.32
N GLU A 110 14.49 10.63 -1.00
CA GLU A 110 14.08 10.91 0.38
C GLU A 110 12.78 10.18 0.69
N LEU A 111 12.80 9.30 1.70
CA LEU A 111 11.62 8.61 2.17
C LEU A 111 11.01 9.41 3.32
N ARG A 112 9.80 9.91 3.15
CA ARG A 112 9.08 10.73 4.15
C ARG A 112 7.88 10.00 4.71
N ARG A 113 7.55 10.30 5.96
CA ARG A 113 6.44 9.70 6.69
C ARG A 113 5.34 10.73 6.92
N HIS A 114 4.13 10.42 6.49
CA HIS A 114 2.94 11.23 6.74
C HIS A 114 1.94 10.41 7.55
N VAL A 115 1.31 11.03 8.55
CA VAL A 115 0.32 10.35 9.39
C VAL A 115 -0.97 11.15 9.37
N TRP A 116 -2.07 10.46 9.07
CA TRP A 116 -3.40 11.06 9.13
C TRP A 116 -3.80 11.31 10.58
N THR A 117 -4.35 12.48 10.88
CA THR A 117 -5.03 12.80 12.14
C THR A 117 -6.45 13.32 11.85
N PRO A 118 -7.43 13.09 12.75
CA PRO A 118 -8.77 13.62 12.57
C PRO A 118 -8.83 15.15 12.47
N THR A 119 -7.89 15.84 13.10
CA THR A 119 -7.89 17.30 13.21
C THR A 119 -7.19 17.96 12.02
N ASP A 120 -6.03 17.44 11.62
CA ASP A 120 -5.13 18.12 10.69
C ASP A 120 -5.04 17.42 9.32
N GLY A 121 -5.67 16.24 9.17
CA GLY A 121 -5.47 15.38 8.00
C GLY A 121 -4.06 14.79 8.02
N PHE A 122 -3.44 14.61 6.84
CA PHE A 122 -2.09 14.08 6.76
C PHE A 122 -1.04 15.12 7.18
N VAL A 123 -0.34 14.82 8.27
CA VAL A 123 0.76 15.62 8.81
C VAL A 123 2.09 14.98 8.44
N ASP A 124 3.03 15.79 7.96
CA ASP A 124 4.38 15.36 7.64
C ASP A 124 5.23 15.23 8.91
N HIS A 125 5.80 14.04 9.12
CA HIS A 125 6.66 13.70 10.25
C HIS A 125 8.16 13.65 9.90
N GLY A 126 8.54 14.13 8.71
CA GLY A 126 9.92 14.25 8.29
C GLY A 126 10.44 13.05 7.50
N ALA A 127 11.72 13.15 7.13
CA ALA A 127 12.45 12.08 6.48
C ALA A 127 12.71 10.94 7.46
N VAL A 128 12.44 9.70 7.03
CA VAL A 128 12.81 8.49 7.74
C VAL A 128 14.09 7.87 7.19
N ALA A 129 14.42 8.13 5.92
CA ALA A 129 15.64 7.67 5.28
C ALA A 129 15.97 8.54 4.05
N HIS A 130 17.24 8.51 3.64
CA HIS A 130 17.77 9.23 2.47
C HIS A 130 18.55 8.27 1.56
N GLY A 131 18.68 8.63 0.28
CA GLY A 131 19.36 7.78 -0.70
C GLY A 131 18.64 6.44 -0.93
N VAL A 132 17.32 6.42 -0.73
CA VAL A 132 16.46 5.26 -0.90
C VAL A 132 16.04 5.16 -2.36
N SER A 133 16.03 3.93 -2.87
CA SER A 133 15.59 3.54 -4.22
C SER A 133 14.32 2.68 -4.20
N GLY A 134 13.92 2.19 -3.02
CA GLY A 134 12.63 1.54 -2.81
C GLY A 134 12.35 1.29 -1.33
N SER A 135 11.07 1.15 -0.98
CA SER A 135 10.64 0.89 0.40
C SER A 135 9.34 0.11 0.43
N SER A 136 9.19 -0.76 1.43
CA SER A 136 7.88 -1.32 1.79
C SER A 136 6.98 -0.27 2.43
N GLY A 137 5.71 -0.61 2.61
CA GLY A 137 4.87 0.04 3.61
C GLY A 137 5.32 -0.27 5.04
N VAL A 138 4.70 0.44 5.99
CA VAL A 138 4.93 0.21 7.43
C VAL A 138 4.24 -1.08 7.84
N VAL A 139 5.00 -1.95 8.48
CA VAL A 139 4.52 -3.21 9.04
C VAL A 139 4.53 -3.10 10.55
N GLU A 140 3.39 -3.30 11.18
CA GLU A 140 3.33 -3.44 12.63
C GLU A 140 3.57 -4.90 13.03
N THR A 141 4.56 -5.13 13.90
CA THR A 141 4.85 -6.45 14.47
C THR A 141 3.87 -6.79 15.58
N PRO A 142 3.75 -8.07 15.99
CA PRO A 142 2.91 -8.46 17.12
C PRO A 142 3.28 -7.78 18.44
N ASP A 143 4.55 -7.37 18.58
CA ASP A 143 5.07 -6.66 19.76
C ASP A 143 4.81 -5.14 19.69
N GLY A 144 4.13 -4.68 18.63
CA GLY A 144 3.79 -3.28 18.40
C GLY A 144 4.93 -2.43 17.84
N ASP A 145 6.03 -3.04 17.40
CA ASP A 145 7.08 -2.30 16.68
C ASP A 145 6.63 -2.00 15.25
N HIS A 146 6.96 -0.82 14.75
CA HIS A 146 6.79 -0.45 13.35
C HIS A 146 8.08 -0.74 12.60
N VAL A 147 7.96 -1.42 11.47
CA VAL A 147 9.08 -1.91 10.67
C VAL A 147 8.90 -1.50 9.21
N VAL A 148 10.01 -1.11 8.58
CA VAL A 148 10.06 -0.73 7.16
C VAL A 148 11.28 -1.39 6.53
N ALA A 149 11.09 -2.08 5.40
CA ALA A 149 12.18 -2.54 4.57
C ALA A 149 12.52 -1.46 3.54
N VAL A 150 13.80 -1.08 3.45
CA VAL A 150 14.29 -0.06 2.51
C VAL A 150 15.46 -0.60 1.71
N VAL A 151 15.62 -0.16 0.46
CA VAL A 151 16.81 -0.42 -0.34
C VAL A 151 17.43 0.88 -0.82
N GLY A 152 18.74 1.01 -0.67
CA GLY A 152 19.52 2.14 -1.16
C GLY A 152 20.95 1.73 -1.51
N ALA A 153 21.88 2.69 -1.50
CA ALA A 153 23.29 2.43 -1.83
C ALA A 153 23.96 1.38 -0.93
N LEU A 154 23.46 1.19 0.30
CA LEU A 154 23.96 0.20 1.26
C LEU A 154 23.29 -1.18 1.11
N GLY A 155 22.42 -1.35 0.11
CA GLY A 155 21.61 -2.55 -0.08
C GLY A 155 20.32 -2.53 0.74
N LEU A 156 19.76 -3.72 0.96
CA LEU A 156 18.52 -3.92 1.72
C LEU A 156 18.78 -3.73 3.23
N GLN A 157 17.97 -2.90 3.87
CA GLN A 157 18.01 -2.62 5.30
C GLN A 157 16.61 -2.70 5.88
N ILE A 158 16.53 -3.10 7.16
CA ILE A 158 15.30 -3.02 7.94
C ILE A 158 15.43 -1.87 8.92
N LEU A 159 14.46 -0.97 8.90
CA LEU A 159 14.29 0.09 9.88
C LEU A 159 13.19 -0.31 10.86
N SER A 160 13.35 0.00 12.14
CA SER A 160 12.38 -0.31 13.17
C SER A 160 12.26 0.82 14.19
N GLY A 161 11.07 1.02 14.75
CA GLY A 161 10.81 2.00 15.80
C GLY A 161 9.59 1.58 16.60
N ARG A 162 9.56 1.93 17.89
CA ARG A 162 8.43 1.61 18.77
C ARG A 162 7.55 2.85 18.96
N PRO A 163 6.25 2.79 18.63
CA PRO A 163 5.30 3.82 19.01
C PRO A 163 5.30 4.01 20.53
N GLY A 164 5.61 5.23 20.98
CA GLY A 164 5.49 5.62 22.39
C GLY A 164 4.11 6.19 22.70
N ARG A 165 3.92 6.67 23.94
CA ARG A 165 2.72 7.42 24.34
C ARG A 165 2.53 8.74 23.57
N GLY A 166 3.59 9.24 22.92
CA GLY A 166 3.57 10.43 22.07
C GLY A 166 3.37 10.14 20.58
N TYR A 167 2.93 8.94 20.21
CA TYR A 167 2.57 8.63 18.83
C TYR A 167 1.59 9.68 18.28
N PRO A 168 1.79 10.22 17.06
CA PRO A 168 2.65 9.71 15.99
C PRO A 168 4.15 10.04 16.04
N VAL A 169 4.67 10.74 17.05
CA VAL A 169 6.12 11.05 17.12
C VAL A 169 6.94 9.79 17.45
N MET A 170 7.76 9.35 16.49
CA MET A 170 8.69 8.23 16.63
C MET A 170 9.85 8.34 15.63
N THR A 171 10.96 7.67 15.94
CA THR A 171 12.12 7.51 15.04
C THR A 171 12.21 6.06 14.58
N LEU A 172 12.53 5.88 13.30
CA LEU A 172 12.87 4.58 12.73
C LEU A 172 14.40 4.47 12.63
N GLU A 173 14.96 3.40 13.21
CA GLU A 173 16.40 3.17 13.27
C GLU A 173 16.74 1.79 12.69
N SER A 174 17.99 1.60 12.26
CA SER A 174 18.43 0.32 11.69
C SER A 174 18.27 -0.84 12.68
N ALA A 175 17.58 -1.91 12.27
CA ALA A 175 17.17 -3.02 13.13
C ALA A 175 18.23 -4.16 13.24
N VAL A 176 19.50 -3.89 12.92
CA VAL A 176 20.59 -4.89 12.73
C VAL A 176 20.79 -5.84 13.92
N GLU A 177 20.28 -5.51 15.11
CA GLU A 177 20.49 -6.24 16.36
C GLU A 177 19.21 -6.74 17.05
N ARG A 178 18.01 -6.60 16.45
CA ARG A 178 16.76 -7.00 17.13
C ARG A 178 16.41 -8.49 16.91
N PRO A 179 16.18 -9.27 17.99
CA PRO A 179 15.60 -10.62 17.88
C PRO A 179 14.27 -10.62 17.12
N GLY A 180 13.99 -11.66 16.33
CA GLY A 180 12.76 -11.77 15.52
C GLY A 180 12.72 -10.94 14.23
N LEU A 181 13.53 -9.88 14.12
CA LEU A 181 13.69 -9.11 12.88
C LEU A 181 14.82 -9.62 12.00
N GLY A 182 15.75 -10.39 12.58
CA GLY A 182 16.80 -11.13 11.87
C GLY A 182 17.73 -10.26 11.01
N ARG A 183 18.84 -10.85 10.55
CA ARG A 183 19.48 -10.34 9.34
C ARG A 183 18.84 -11.10 8.19
N LEU A 184 18.09 -10.39 7.32
CA LEU A 184 17.73 -10.93 6.02
C LEU A 184 19.00 -11.47 5.37
N GLY A 185 19.00 -12.75 5.00
CA GLY A 185 20.11 -13.31 4.24
C GLY A 185 20.28 -12.49 2.96
N ARG A 186 21.51 -12.36 2.45
CA ARG A 186 21.70 -11.77 1.13
C ARG A 186 21.07 -12.74 0.10
N PRO A 187 20.18 -12.28 -0.79
CA PRO A 187 19.70 -13.12 -1.87
C PRO A 187 20.88 -13.61 -2.72
N GLU A 188 20.82 -14.86 -3.16
CA GLU A 188 21.76 -15.42 -4.13
C GLU A 188 21.46 -14.82 -5.51
N LEU A 189 21.90 -13.59 -5.67
CA LEU A 189 21.93 -12.89 -6.95
C LEU A 189 23.26 -13.21 -7.64
N GLY A 190 23.24 -13.34 -8.97
CA GLY A 190 24.49 -13.42 -9.74
C GLY A 190 25.35 -12.17 -9.54
N ASP A 191 26.66 -12.27 -9.77
CA ASP A 191 27.63 -11.20 -9.46
C ASP A 191 27.30 -9.82 -10.05
N ASP A 192 26.60 -9.80 -11.19
CA ASP A 192 26.16 -8.58 -11.89
C ASP A 192 24.68 -8.21 -11.65
N ASP A 193 24.05 -8.70 -10.59
CA ASP A 193 22.67 -8.36 -10.23
C ASP A 193 22.59 -7.74 -8.83
N ALA A 194 21.69 -6.78 -8.67
CA ALA A 194 21.57 -5.96 -7.48
C ALA A 194 20.10 -5.79 -7.10
N ILE A 195 19.83 -5.61 -5.82
CA ILE A 195 18.48 -5.26 -5.35
C ILE A 195 18.23 -3.80 -5.70
N VAL A 196 17.15 -3.54 -6.46
CA VAL A 196 16.79 -2.19 -6.91
C VAL A 196 15.46 -1.71 -6.34
N GLY A 197 14.69 -2.60 -5.70
CA GLY A 197 13.39 -2.26 -5.13
C GLY A 197 12.98 -3.17 -4.00
N VAL A 198 12.15 -2.63 -3.12
CA VAL A 198 11.34 -3.38 -2.15
C VAL A 198 9.90 -3.05 -2.48
N ASP A 199 9.11 -4.07 -2.80
CA ASP A 199 7.73 -3.90 -3.23
C ASP A 199 6.74 -4.15 -2.08
N ALA A 200 7.08 -5.04 -1.15
CA ALA A 200 6.26 -5.32 0.03
C ALA A 200 7.09 -5.88 1.19
N ALA A 201 6.61 -5.67 2.41
CA ALA A 201 7.03 -6.39 3.60
C ALA A 201 5.80 -6.70 4.45
N TRP A 202 5.81 -7.80 5.19
CA TRP A 202 4.73 -8.15 6.11
C TRP A 202 5.21 -9.11 7.18
N HIS A 203 4.55 -9.06 8.33
CA HIS A 203 4.88 -9.92 9.45
C HIS A 203 3.99 -11.18 9.45
N VAL A 204 4.61 -12.34 9.45
CA VAL A 204 3.96 -13.65 9.52
C VAL A 204 3.99 -14.15 10.96
N ARG A 205 2.81 -14.47 11.50
CA ARG A 205 2.72 -15.15 12.81
C ARG A 205 2.83 -16.66 12.60
N VAL A 206 3.74 -17.30 13.32
CA VAL A 206 3.85 -18.77 13.37
C VAL A 206 3.19 -19.25 14.66
N ALA A 207 2.32 -20.25 14.56
CA ALA A 207 1.65 -20.80 15.73
C ALA A 207 2.68 -21.45 16.67
N GLY A 208 2.79 -20.93 17.90
CA GLY A 208 3.72 -21.47 18.91
C GLY A 208 5.20 -21.11 18.69
N GLY A 209 5.52 -20.18 17.78
CA GLY A 209 6.90 -19.73 17.51
C GLY A 209 7.02 -18.21 17.42
N GLU A 210 8.27 -17.74 17.33
CA GLU A 210 8.55 -16.35 16.97
C GLU A 210 8.08 -16.11 15.54
N GLY A 211 7.34 -15.03 15.33
CA GLY A 211 6.96 -14.62 13.98
C GLY A 211 8.18 -14.14 13.18
N HIS A 212 7.97 -13.86 11.90
CA HIS A 212 9.04 -13.40 11.03
C HIS A 212 8.56 -12.37 10.02
N LEU A 213 9.49 -11.54 9.56
CA LEU A 213 9.25 -10.59 8.48
C LEU A 213 9.53 -11.26 7.14
N ASP A 214 8.53 -11.32 6.26
CA ASP A 214 8.72 -11.68 4.86
C ASP A 214 8.86 -10.38 4.05
N VAL A 215 9.73 -10.40 3.04
CA VAL A 215 10.02 -9.25 2.17
C VAL A 215 10.00 -9.67 0.71
N LEU A 216 9.29 -8.90 -0.11
CA LEU A 216 9.30 -9.00 -1.56
C LEU A 216 10.22 -7.93 -2.13
N ILE A 217 11.25 -8.36 -2.85
CA ILE A 217 12.23 -7.46 -3.48
C ILE A 217 12.25 -7.65 -4.99
N ARG A 218 12.78 -6.64 -5.68
CA ARG A 218 13.12 -6.71 -7.10
C ARG A 218 14.61 -6.56 -7.34
N SER A 219 15.13 -7.36 -8.26
CA SER A 219 16.49 -7.25 -8.78
C SER A 219 16.57 -6.37 -10.03
N GLN A 220 17.77 -5.89 -10.36
CA GLN A 220 18.06 -5.10 -11.55
C GLN A 220 17.74 -5.87 -12.83
N LYS A 221 17.91 -7.20 -12.82
CA LYS A 221 17.53 -8.09 -13.93
C LYS A 221 16.04 -8.44 -13.96
N GLY A 222 15.23 -7.79 -13.11
CA GLY A 222 13.78 -7.97 -13.05
C GLY A 222 13.35 -9.27 -12.37
N GLN A 223 14.19 -9.89 -11.55
CA GLN A 223 13.74 -10.99 -10.70
C GLN A 223 12.91 -10.44 -9.54
N VAL A 224 11.78 -11.06 -9.25
CA VAL A 224 11.00 -10.80 -8.04
C VAL A 224 11.28 -11.93 -7.08
N LEU A 225 11.85 -11.59 -5.93
CA LEU A 225 12.31 -12.56 -4.94
C LEU A 225 11.54 -12.35 -3.64
N LEU A 226 11.04 -13.45 -3.09
CA LEU A 226 10.44 -13.51 -1.77
C LEU A 226 11.45 -14.10 -0.79
N GLY A 227 11.86 -13.30 0.19
CA GLY A 227 12.77 -13.72 1.26
C GLY A 227 12.08 -13.71 2.61
N CYS A 228 12.48 -14.64 3.47
CA CYS A 228 12.09 -14.67 4.87
C CYS A 228 13.25 -14.18 5.75
N ALA A 229 12.96 -13.28 6.69
CA ALA A 229 13.93 -12.81 7.68
C ALA A 229 14.19 -13.84 8.80
N SER A 230 13.37 -14.90 8.90
CA SER A 230 13.68 -16.02 9.80
C SER A 230 14.84 -16.84 9.26
N GLY A 231 15.64 -17.41 10.16
CA GLY A 231 16.99 -17.92 9.89
C GLY A 231 17.18 -18.99 8.81
N SER A 232 16.14 -19.39 8.05
CA SER A 232 16.27 -20.25 6.88
C SER A 232 17.00 -19.56 5.71
N ARG A 233 17.00 -18.21 5.63
CA ARG A 233 17.70 -17.40 4.61
C ARG A 233 17.40 -17.78 3.16
N VAL A 234 16.35 -18.54 2.89
CA VAL A 234 15.99 -18.96 1.54
C VAL A 234 15.24 -17.83 0.86
N TRP A 235 15.69 -17.48 -0.35
CA TRP A 235 15.00 -16.57 -1.26
C TRP A 235 14.38 -17.38 -2.39
N THR A 236 13.09 -17.16 -2.63
CA THR A 236 12.33 -17.85 -3.69
C THR A 236 12.04 -16.87 -4.81
N CYS A 237 12.43 -17.22 -6.03
CA CYS A 237 12.06 -16.47 -7.23
C CYS A 237 10.59 -16.72 -7.56
N VAL A 238 9.77 -15.68 -7.45
CA VAL A 238 8.31 -15.75 -7.74
C VAL A 238 7.97 -15.28 -9.15
N ALA A 239 8.82 -14.44 -9.74
CA ALA A 239 8.69 -14.00 -11.14
C ALA A 239 10.04 -13.54 -11.70
N GLN A 240 10.13 -13.48 -13.03
CA GLN A 240 11.29 -12.97 -13.76
C GLN A 240 10.84 -11.91 -14.76
N ARG A 241 11.77 -11.02 -15.15
CA ARG A 241 11.53 -9.91 -16.08
C ARG A 241 10.39 -8.98 -15.65
N ALA A 242 10.13 -8.90 -14.35
CA ALA A 242 9.09 -8.01 -13.83
C ALA A 242 9.62 -6.58 -13.72
N GLY A 243 8.90 -5.63 -14.33
CA GLY A 243 9.14 -4.20 -14.18
C GLY A 243 8.62 -3.67 -12.85
N ALA A 244 7.59 -4.28 -12.28
CA ALA A 244 7.01 -3.95 -10.98
C ALA A 244 6.35 -5.16 -10.34
N ALA A 245 6.18 -5.12 -9.02
CA ALA A 245 5.38 -6.09 -8.28
C ALA A 245 4.64 -5.42 -7.13
N ALA A 246 3.57 -6.05 -6.67
CA ALA A 246 2.89 -5.71 -5.42
C ALA A 246 2.43 -7.00 -4.75
N LEU A 247 2.35 -6.99 -3.42
CA LEU A 247 1.85 -8.13 -2.67
C LEU A 247 0.96 -7.67 -1.52
N ALA A 248 -0.13 -8.41 -1.31
CA ALA A 248 -0.96 -8.32 -0.13
C ALA A 248 -1.17 -9.69 0.50
N ALA A 249 -1.46 -9.69 1.80
CA ALA A 249 -1.81 -10.88 2.56
C ALA A 249 -3.16 -10.72 3.26
N ALA A 250 -3.95 -11.79 3.28
CA ALA A 250 -5.24 -11.87 3.94
C ALA A 250 -5.28 -13.13 4.82
N GLY A 251 -4.93 -12.97 6.10
CA GLY A 251 -4.75 -14.12 6.99
C GLY A 251 -3.58 -15.00 6.52
N GLN A 252 -3.89 -16.18 5.98
CA GLN A 252 -2.89 -17.13 5.48
C GLN A 252 -2.77 -17.11 3.95
N GLN A 253 -3.69 -16.46 3.24
CA GLN A 253 -3.60 -16.32 1.78
C GLN A 253 -2.72 -15.13 1.43
N ARG A 254 -1.96 -15.28 0.35
CA ARG A 254 -1.11 -14.22 -0.20
C ARG A 254 -1.43 -14.08 -1.67
N ALA A 255 -1.32 -12.87 -2.19
CA ALA A 255 -1.37 -12.65 -3.63
C ALA A 255 -0.25 -11.72 -4.04
N VAL A 256 0.35 -12.03 -5.18
CA VAL A 256 1.32 -11.19 -5.87
C VAL A 256 0.69 -10.72 -7.16
N VAL A 257 0.80 -9.43 -7.46
CA VAL A 257 0.66 -8.95 -8.83
C VAL A 257 2.04 -8.60 -9.35
N VAL A 258 2.37 -9.06 -10.55
CA VAL A 258 3.61 -8.71 -11.25
C VAL A 258 3.31 -8.05 -12.58
N ILE A 259 4.11 -7.08 -12.96
CA ILE A 259 4.06 -6.45 -14.28
C ILE A 259 5.21 -6.96 -15.11
N VAL A 260 4.92 -7.73 -16.15
CA VAL A 260 5.90 -8.30 -17.08
C VAL A 260 5.59 -7.75 -18.46
N GLU A 261 6.58 -7.12 -19.10
CA GLU A 261 6.45 -6.55 -20.45
C GLU A 261 5.24 -5.59 -20.60
N GLY A 262 4.94 -4.84 -19.54
CA GLY A 262 3.84 -3.86 -19.51
C GLY A 262 2.45 -4.47 -19.27
N HIS A 263 2.34 -5.76 -18.96
CA HIS A 263 1.09 -6.44 -18.59
C HIS A 263 1.11 -6.89 -17.14
N ALA A 264 0.01 -6.64 -16.41
CA ALA A 264 -0.18 -7.04 -15.03
C ALA A 264 -0.81 -8.43 -14.91
N TRP A 265 -0.21 -9.27 -14.08
CA TRP A 265 -0.63 -10.64 -13.84
C TRP A 265 -0.81 -10.88 -12.35
N LEU A 266 -2.00 -11.35 -11.94
CA LEU A 266 -2.29 -11.72 -10.56
C LEU A 266 -2.05 -13.21 -10.35
N HIS A 267 -1.27 -13.52 -9.33
CA HIS A 267 -1.06 -14.87 -8.82
C HIS A 267 -1.47 -14.93 -7.35
N VAL A 268 -2.39 -15.83 -7.02
CA VAL A 268 -2.74 -16.15 -5.62
C VAL A 268 -1.83 -17.29 -5.15
N LEU A 269 -0.95 -17.00 -4.20
CA LEU A 269 -0.07 -18.01 -3.62
C LEU A 269 -0.88 -18.83 -2.60
N ASP A 270 -1.02 -20.13 -2.86
CA ASP A 270 -1.70 -21.03 -1.94
C ASP A 270 -0.87 -21.35 -0.69
N ARG A 271 -1.56 -21.84 0.35
CA ARG A 271 -1.08 -21.98 1.74
C ARG A 271 0.19 -22.81 1.94
N ASP A 272 0.55 -23.70 1.03
CA ASP A 272 1.45 -24.81 1.33
C ASP A 272 2.94 -24.55 1.03
N VAL A 273 3.32 -23.32 0.68
CA VAL A 273 4.75 -22.99 0.43
C VAL A 273 5.61 -23.07 1.70
N GLN A 274 5.02 -23.09 2.90
CA GLN A 274 5.78 -23.13 4.16
C GLN A 274 6.40 -24.49 4.49
N ASP A 275 5.89 -25.61 3.94
CA ASP A 275 6.36 -26.96 4.28
C ASP A 275 7.06 -27.69 3.11
N ALA A 276 7.12 -27.07 1.93
CA ALA A 276 7.87 -27.64 0.82
C ALA A 276 9.39 -27.53 1.08
N PRO A 277 10.18 -28.61 0.91
CA PRO A 277 11.63 -28.51 0.97
C PRO A 277 12.12 -27.43 -0.02
N ALA A 278 13.25 -26.79 0.29
CA ALA A 278 13.90 -25.71 -0.46
C ALA A 278 14.38 -26.14 -1.87
N GLN A 279 13.53 -26.80 -2.65
CA GLN A 279 13.71 -26.88 -4.08
C GLN A 279 13.45 -25.49 -4.65
N PRO A 280 14.26 -25.05 -5.62
CA PRO A 280 13.99 -23.81 -6.33
C PRO A 280 12.58 -23.91 -6.91
N ALA A 281 11.68 -23.04 -6.45
CA ALA A 281 10.33 -22.98 -6.99
C ALA A 281 10.45 -22.84 -8.51
N GLN A 282 9.83 -23.77 -9.25
CA GLN A 282 9.70 -23.57 -10.68
C GLN A 282 8.84 -22.32 -10.90
N PRO A 283 9.16 -21.48 -11.90
CA PRO A 283 8.32 -20.36 -12.27
C PRO A 283 6.89 -20.86 -12.52
N VAL A 284 5.92 -20.10 -12.01
CA VAL A 284 4.50 -20.43 -12.08
C VAL A 284 4.08 -20.49 -13.54
N ALA A 285 3.31 -21.51 -13.91
CA ALA A 285 2.85 -21.66 -15.28
C ALA A 285 1.91 -20.48 -15.64
N PRO A 286 2.00 -19.92 -16.86
CA PRO A 286 1.15 -18.79 -17.27
C PRO A 286 -0.35 -19.02 -17.11
N ASP A 287 -0.79 -20.28 -17.20
CA ASP A 287 -2.20 -20.69 -17.12
C ASP A 287 -2.80 -20.53 -15.72
N GLU A 288 -1.96 -20.34 -14.68
CA GLU A 288 -2.38 -20.09 -13.29
C GLU A 288 -2.46 -18.58 -12.96
N LEU A 289 -2.10 -17.72 -13.93
CA LEU A 289 -2.10 -16.28 -13.77
C LEU A 289 -3.40 -15.67 -14.31
N VAL A 290 -3.95 -14.71 -13.56
CA VAL A 290 -5.07 -13.90 -14.04
C VAL A 290 -4.51 -12.65 -14.72
N ASP A 291 -4.69 -12.53 -16.03
CA ASP A 291 -4.35 -11.32 -16.79
C ASP A 291 -5.26 -10.16 -16.35
N LEU A 292 -4.64 -9.09 -15.87
CA LEU A 292 -5.32 -7.87 -15.47
C LEU A 292 -5.21 -6.77 -16.53
N GLY A 293 -4.49 -7.01 -17.63
CA GLY A 293 -4.28 -6.10 -18.75
C GLY A 293 -3.07 -5.18 -18.58
N PRO A 294 -2.93 -4.15 -19.42
CA PRO A 294 -1.75 -3.29 -19.45
C PRO A 294 -1.62 -2.45 -18.18
N ALA A 295 -0.39 -2.33 -17.68
CA ALA A 295 -0.04 -1.50 -16.53
C ALA A 295 1.47 -1.21 -16.51
N GLU A 296 1.82 -0.08 -15.91
CA GLU A 296 3.19 0.33 -15.63
C GLU A 296 3.52 0.30 -14.14
N ALA A 297 2.51 0.45 -13.27
CA ALA A 297 2.62 0.29 -11.83
C ALA A 297 1.39 -0.38 -11.24
N VAL A 298 1.52 -0.94 -10.05
CA VAL A 298 0.44 -1.66 -9.36
C VAL A 298 0.50 -1.41 -7.86
N ALA A 299 -0.69 -1.32 -7.25
CA ALA A 299 -0.91 -1.48 -5.83
C ALA A 299 -1.92 -2.62 -5.61
N LEU A 300 -1.76 -3.33 -4.50
CA LEU A 300 -2.59 -4.49 -4.17
C LEU A 300 -3.00 -4.41 -2.70
N ALA A 301 -4.28 -4.64 -2.43
CA ALA A 301 -4.81 -4.79 -1.07
C ALA A 301 -5.69 -6.04 -0.97
N ALA A 302 -5.72 -6.62 0.23
CA ALA A 302 -6.68 -7.65 0.57
C ALA A 302 -8.04 -7.01 0.89
N GLY A 303 -9.10 -7.35 0.16
CA GLY A 303 -10.45 -6.92 0.51
C GLY A 303 -10.92 -7.59 1.81
N ARG A 304 -11.36 -6.78 2.79
CA ARG A 304 -11.98 -7.30 4.03
C ARG A 304 -13.49 -7.44 3.84
N VAL A 305 -13.91 -8.59 3.32
CA VAL A 305 -15.18 -9.17 3.77
C VAL A 305 -14.84 -10.48 4.46
N HIS A 306 -14.66 -10.43 5.79
CA HIS A 306 -14.51 -11.59 6.68
C HIS A 306 -13.45 -12.65 6.30
N GLY A 307 -12.31 -12.23 5.76
CA GLY A 307 -11.21 -13.15 5.43
C GLY A 307 -11.46 -14.03 4.19
N ARG A 308 -12.47 -13.69 3.38
CA ARG A 308 -12.80 -14.30 2.08
C ARG A 308 -13.27 -13.25 1.06
N GLY A 309 -12.67 -12.06 1.11
CA GLY A 309 -12.96 -10.98 0.17
C GLY A 309 -12.13 -11.08 -1.11
N PRO A 310 -12.59 -10.49 -2.23
CA PRO A 310 -11.78 -10.40 -3.43
C PRO A 310 -10.52 -9.54 -3.19
N TRP A 311 -9.45 -9.88 -3.89
CA TRP A 311 -8.28 -8.99 -4.01
C TRP A 311 -8.69 -7.69 -4.69
N GLN A 312 -8.19 -6.57 -4.15
CA GLN A 312 -8.40 -5.24 -4.69
C GLN A 312 -7.10 -4.79 -5.35
N VAL A 313 -7.11 -4.68 -6.68
CA VAL A 313 -5.92 -4.30 -7.46
C VAL A 313 -6.12 -2.92 -8.05
N VAL A 314 -5.18 -2.02 -7.83
CA VAL A 314 -5.14 -0.72 -8.51
C VAL A 314 -3.95 -0.72 -9.47
N LEU A 315 -4.22 -0.51 -10.75
CA LEU A 315 -3.24 -0.48 -11.83
C LEU A 315 -3.06 0.96 -12.32
N ARG A 316 -1.83 1.38 -12.55
CA ARG A 316 -1.52 2.63 -13.25
C ARG A 316 -1.11 2.34 -14.70
N SER A 317 -1.65 3.08 -15.65
CA SER A 317 -1.21 3.11 -17.04
C SER A 317 -1.19 4.57 -17.51
N GLY A 318 -0.01 5.10 -17.88
CA GLY A 318 0.18 6.54 -18.03
C GLY A 318 -0.23 7.31 -16.77
N ASP A 319 -0.98 8.39 -16.92
CA ASP A 319 -1.43 9.22 -15.81
C ASP A 319 -2.75 8.75 -15.16
N ARG A 320 -3.22 7.54 -15.50
CA ARG A 320 -4.54 7.01 -15.10
C ARG A 320 -4.43 5.84 -14.13
N LEU A 321 -5.46 5.69 -13.29
CA LEU A 321 -5.62 4.59 -12.34
C LEU A 321 -6.86 3.77 -12.68
N ARG A 322 -6.74 2.44 -12.63
CA ARG A 322 -7.82 1.47 -12.86
C ARG A 322 -7.93 0.51 -11.68
N HIS A 323 -9.14 0.30 -11.17
CA HIS A 323 -9.41 -0.58 -10.04
C HIS A 323 -10.09 -1.88 -10.49
N VAL A 324 -9.50 -3.03 -10.14
CA VAL A 324 -9.99 -4.38 -10.43
C VAL A 324 -10.35 -5.09 -9.13
N SER A 325 -11.52 -5.74 -9.10
CA SER A 325 -12.01 -6.45 -7.91
C SER A 325 -12.65 -7.79 -8.30
N GLY A 326 -12.15 -8.91 -7.74
CA GLY A 326 -12.83 -10.20 -7.80
C GLY A 326 -13.06 -10.74 -9.22
N GLY A 327 -12.12 -10.52 -10.14
CA GLY A 327 -12.23 -10.95 -11.55
C GLY A 327 -13.22 -10.12 -12.38
N ARG A 328 -13.88 -9.11 -11.79
CA ARG A 328 -14.63 -8.10 -12.52
C ARG A 328 -13.75 -6.85 -12.61
N SER A 329 -13.42 -6.44 -13.84
CA SER A 329 -12.83 -5.14 -14.07
C SER A 329 -13.93 -4.09 -14.11
N SER A 330 -13.87 -3.15 -13.18
CA SER A 330 -14.42 -1.83 -13.42
C SER A 330 -13.29 -1.02 -14.05
N GLU A 331 -13.28 -0.89 -15.37
CA GLU A 331 -12.37 0.06 -16.00
C GLU A 331 -12.86 1.47 -15.69
N VAL A 332 -12.14 2.15 -14.80
CA VAL A 332 -12.41 3.54 -14.47
C VAL A 332 -11.24 4.32 -15.05
N THR A 333 -11.47 5.14 -16.08
CA THR A 333 -10.48 6.11 -16.56
C THR A 333 -10.45 7.28 -15.57
N ALA A 334 -9.34 8.02 -15.43
CA ALA A 334 -9.30 9.25 -14.60
C ALA A 334 -10.51 10.18 -14.87
N ASP A 335 -10.98 10.24 -16.12
CA ASP A 335 -12.18 10.98 -16.54
C ASP A 335 -13.52 10.40 -16.03
N GLY A 336 -13.56 9.12 -15.65
CA GLY A 336 -14.73 8.36 -15.17
C GLY A 336 -14.88 8.25 -13.65
N TRP A 337 -13.99 8.86 -12.84
CA TRP A 337 -14.10 8.93 -11.37
C TRP A 337 -15.15 9.96 -10.90
N ALA A 338 -15.97 10.50 -11.80
CA ALA A 338 -17.08 11.34 -11.41
C ALA A 338 -18.04 10.53 -10.54
N ALA A 339 -18.25 10.98 -9.30
CA ALA A 339 -19.25 10.41 -8.41
C ALA A 339 -20.61 10.35 -9.11
N THR A 340 -21.05 9.18 -9.58
CA THR A 340 -22.45 8.93 -9.91
C THR A 340 -23.23 8.72 -8.61
N GLY A 341 -23.24 9.74 -7.76
CA GLY A 341 -24.25 9.88 -6.71
C GLY A 341 -25.54 10.30 -7.41
N MET A 342 -26.41 9.33 -7.73
CA MET A 342 -27.80 9.65 -8.07
C MET A 342 -28.39 10.47 -6.94
N ALA A 343 -28.94 11.62 -7.28
CA ALA A 343 -29.75 12.42 -6.37
C ALA A 343 -30.98 11.59 -5.94
N SER A 344 -30.98 11.07 -4.72
CA SER A 344 -32.22 10.81 -4.01
C SER A 344 -32.68 12.13 -3.39
N LEU A 345 -33.52 12.83 -4.17
CA LEU A 345 -34.44 13.84 -3.64
C LEU A 345 -35.32 13.18 -2.57
N HIS A 346 -35.00 13.37 -1.30
CA HIS A 346 -36.03 13.35 -0.27
C HIS A 346 -36.60 14.77 -0.15
N ARG A 347 -37.77 14.95 -0.78
CA ARG A 347 -38.69 16.04 -0.44
C ARG A 347 -39.15 15.85 1.02
N GLY A 348 -39.27 16.98 1.70
CA GLY A 348 -40.17 17.35 2.81
C GLY A 348 -40.83 16.23 3.62
#